data_AF-A0A917YFC5-F1
#
_entry.id   AF-A0A917YFC5-F1
#
_cell.length_a   1.000
_cell.length_b   1.000
_cell.length_c   1.000
_cell.angle_alpha   90.00
_cell.angle_beta   90.00
_cell.angle_gamma   90.00
#
_symmetry.space_group_name_H-M   'P 1'
#
loop_
_entity.id
_entity.type
_entity.pdbx_description
1 polymer ?
#
loop_
_entity_poly.entity_id
_entity_poly.type
_entity_poly.pdbx_seq_one_letter_code
_entity_poly.pdbx_strand_id
1 'polypeptide(L)' 'MERDGHTEDVLVDVASGSWAALYEEDGHWTVRQDGPDALWDAVDEQLGRWHAAGTPAAEDFIVSVTPQGQTMHW' A
#
# COMPACT_ATOMS: atom_id res chain seq x y z
N MET A 1 -12.89 10.00 -2.36
CA MET A 1 -13.67 10.79 -1.38
C MET A 1 -13.27 12.24 -1.54
N GLU A 2 -14.20 13.19 -1.64
CA GLU A 2 -13.83 14.61 -1.72
C GLU A 2 -13.55 15.16 -0.31
N ARG A 3 -12.37 15.74 -0.09
CA ARG A 3 -11.96 16.33 1.18
C ARG A 3 -10.97 17.47 0.94
N ASP A 4 -11.15 18.58 1.63
CA ASP A 4 -10.26 19.76 1.58
C ASP A 4 -10.02 20.29 0.14
N GLY A 5 -10.96 20.05 -0.79
CA GLY A 5 -10.86 20.44 -2.19
C GLY A 5 -10.16 19.43 -3.11
N HIS A 6 -9.72 18.29 -2.56
CA HIS A 6 -9.06 17.22 -3.30
C HIS A 6 -9.92 15.95 -3.33
N THR A 7 -9.75 15.15 -4.38
CA THR A 7 -10.28 13.79 -4.40
C THR A 7 -9.23 12.86 -3.81
N GLU A 8 -9.55 12.26 -2.66
CA GLU A 8 -8.72 11.27 -1.98
C GLU A 8 -9.11 9.84 -2.37
N ASP A 9 -8.11 9.00 -2.68
CA ASP A 9 -8.23 7.55 -2.69
C ASP A 9 -7.96 7.02 -1.29
N VAL A 10 -8.86 6.18 -0.75
CA VAL A 10 -8.82 5.76 0.65
C VAL A 10 -8.78 4.24 0.75
N LEU A 11 -7.78 3.74 1.47
CA LEU A 11 -7.66 2.34 1.88
C LEU A 11 -7.96 2.23 3.37
N VAL A 12 -8.83 1.31 3.75
CA VAL A 12 -9.23 1.08 5.15
C VAL A 12 -9.12 -0.41 5.46
N ASP A 13 -8.35 -0.74 6.49
CA ASP A 13 -8.43 -2.04 7.15
C ASP A 13 -9.29 -1.91 8.41
N VAL A 14 -10.55 -2.34 8.28
CA VAL A 14 -11.52 -2.26 9.37
C VAL A 14 -11.14 -3.16 10.55
N ALA A 15 -10.39 -4.24 10.32
CA ALA A 15 -10.05 -5.20 11.37
C ALA A 15 -9.00 -4.65 12.34
N SER A 16 -7.96 -4.01 11.80
CA SER A 16 -6.94 -3.32 12.61
C SER A 16 -7.37 -1.91 13.03
N GLY A 17 -8.31 -1.30 12.31
CA GLY A 17 -8.66 0.12 12.47
C GLY A 17 -7.66 1.06 11.81
N SER A 18 -6.79 0.54 10.95
CA SER A 18 -5.79 1.29 10.20
C SER A 18 -6.38 1.86 8.91
N TRP A 19 -5.89 3.03 8.48
CA TRP A 19 -6.31 3.64 7.23
C TRP A 19 -5.19 4.47 6.59
N ALA A 20 -5.27 4.63 5.28
CA ALA A 20 -4.46 5.57 4.50
C ALA A 20 -5.34 6.30 3.48
N ALA A 21 -5.08 7.58 3.27
CA ALA A 21 -5.71 8.42 2.26
C ALA A 21 -4.61 9.09 1.43
N LEU A 22 -4.81 9.07 0.11
CA LEU A 22 -3.88 9.58 -0.88
C LEU A 22 -4.57 10.61 -1.74
N TYR A 23 -3.92 11.72 -1.99
CA TYR A 23 -4.40 12.70 -2.95
C TYR A 23 -3.23 13.34 -3.69
N GLU A 24 -3.53 13.86 -4.88
CA GLU A 24 -2.58 14.63 -5.66
C GLU A 24 -2.68 16.12 -5.31
N GLU A 25 -1.52 16.71 -5.06
CA GLU A 25 -1.34 18.14 -4.81
C GLU A 25 -0.11 18.62 -5.60
N ASP A 26 -0.33 19.59 -6.50
CA ASP A 26 0.73 20.17 -7.35
C ASP A 26 1.62 19.14 -8.06
N GLY A 27 1.03 18.05 -8.56
CA GLY A 27 1.74 16.98 -9.27
C GLY A 27 2.51 16.00 -8.37
N HIS A 28 2.34 16.11 -7.06
CA HIS A 28 2.93 15.23 -6.06
C HIS A 28 1.85 14.48 -5.30
N TRP A 29 2.13 13.22 -4.94
CA TRP A 29 1.24 12.44 -4.11
C TRP A 29 1.51 12.73 -2.63
N THR A 30 0.48 13.19 -1.94
CA THR A 30 0.48 13.36 -0.50
C THR A 30 -0.28 12.21 0.16
N VAL A 31 0.31 11.67 1.22
CA VAL A 31 -0.24 10.53 1.96
C VAL A 31 -0.52 10.95 3.39
N ARG A 32 -1.72 10.62 3.85
CA ARG A 32 -2.11 10.69 5.26
C ARG A 32 -2.50 9.30 5.71
N GLN A 33 -1.99 8.86 6.85
CA GLN A 33 -2.32 7.54 7.40
C GLN A 33 -2.33 7.61 8.92
N ASP A 34 -3.08 6.71 9.55
CA ASP A 34 -3.15 6.57 10.99
C ASP A 34 -3.69 5.17 11.36
N GLY A 35 -3.58 4.82 12.64
CA GLY A 35 -3.93 3.52 13.20
C GLY A 35 -2.69 2.67 13.55
N PRO A 36 -2.92 1.41 13.99
CA PRO A 36 -1.83 0.52 14.41
C PRO A 36 -0.82 0.19 13.31
N ASP A 37 -1.28 0.13 12.05
CA ASP A 37 -0.47 -0.23 10.90
C ASP A 37 -0.36 0.94 9.91
N ALA A 38 0.88 1.29 9.55
CA ALA A 38 1.16 2.28 8.50
C ALA A 38 0.94 1.64 7.12
N LEU A 39 -0.32 1.56 6.69
CA LEU A 39 -0.72 0.79 5.50
C LEU A 39 0.01 1.23 4.22
N TRP A 40 0.21 2.54 4.02
CA TRP A 40 0.89 3.01 2.82
C TRP A 40 2.40 2.73 2.88
N ASP A 41 3.03 2.92 4.04
CA ASP A 41 4.45 2.61 4.21
C ASP A 41 4.72 1.12 3.94
N ALA A 42 3.83 0.24 4.38
CA ALA A 42 3.92 -1.18 4.10
C ALA A 42 3.85 -1.49 2.59
N VAL A 43 2.96 -0.81 1.86
CA VAL A 43 2.85 -0.94 0.40
C VAL A 43 4.12 -0.41 -0.29
N ASP A 44 4.60 0.77 0.11
CA ASP A 44 5.79 1.38 -0.47
C ASP A 44 7.05 0.53 -0.22
N GLU A 45 7.15 -0.09 0.96
CA GLU A 45 8.21 -1.04 1.26
C GLU A 45 8.16 -2.26 0.32
N GLN A 46 6.99 -2.88 0.14
CA GLN A 46 6.87 -4.03 -0.76
C GLN A 46 7.16 -3.64 -2.21
N LEU A 47 6.68 -2.48 -2.65
CA LEU A 47 6.93 -1.96 -3.97
C LEU A 47 8.42 -1.68 -4.19
N GLY A 48 9.10 -1.13 -3.19
CA GLY A 48 10.54 -0.91 -3.21
C GLY A 48 11.33 -2.21 -3.30
N ARG A 49 10.92 -3.27 -2.57
CA ARG A 49 11.54 -4.59 -2.65
C ARG A 49 11.36 -5.25 -4.02
N TRP A 50 10.18 -5.13 -4.61
CA TRP A 50 9.92 -5.61 -5.98
C TRP A 50 10.77 -4.86 -7.02
N HIS A 51 10.88 -3.54 -6.92
CA HIS A 51 11.79 -2.76 -7.78
C HIS A 51 13.25 -3.18 -7.59
N ALA A 52 13.70 -3.39 -6.35
CA ALA A 52 15.06 -3.82 -6.06
C ALA A 52 15.40 -5.21 -6.63
N ALA A 53 14.40 -6.06 -6.84
CA ALA A 53 14.55 -7.36 -7.50
C ALA A 53 14.51 -7.29 -9.04
N GLY A 54 14.47 -6.10 -9.61
CA GLY A 54 14.52 -5.90 -11.07
C GLY A 54 13.15 -5.87 -11.74
N THR A 55 12.09 -5.57 -11.00
CA THR A 55 10.74 -5.40 -11.55
C THR A 55 10.26 -6.66 -12.30
N PRO A 56 10.32 -7.84 -11.65
CA PRO A 56 9.88 -9.10 -12.27
C PRO A 56 8.41 -9.00 -12.71
N ALA A 57 8.08 -9.72 -13.78
CA ALA A 57 6.75 -9.66 -14.36
C ALA A 57 5.70 -10.21 -13.38
N ALA A 58 4.45 -9.78 -13.53
CA ALA A 58 3.37 -10.26 -12.67
C ALA A 58 3.16 -11.78 -12.74
N GLU A 59 3.61 -12.43 -13.82
CA GLU A 59 3.59 -13.89 -13.98
C GLU A 59 4.64 -14.63 -13.11
N ASP A 60 5.71 -13.94 -12.70
CA ASP A 60 6.74 -14.47 -11.80
C ASP A 60 6.39 -14.23 -10.32
N PHE A 61 5.36 -13.41 -10.05
CA PHE A 61 4.92 -13.08 -8.70
C PHE A 61 4.13 -14.23 -8.07
N ILE A 62 4.63 -14.76 -6.96
CA ILE A 62 4.04 -15.89 -6.24
C ILE A 62 3.65 -15.45 -4.83
N VAL A 63 2.36 -15.60 -4.51
CA VAL A 63 1.86 -15.48 -3.14
C VAL A 63 1.67 -16.87 -2.55
N SER A 64 2.43 -17.17 -1.49
CA SER A 64 2.21 -18.38 -0.70
C SER A 64 1.39 -18.04 0.54
N VAL A 65 0.20 -18.63 0.64
CA VAL A 65 -0.69 -18.45 1.80
C VAL A 65 -0.68 -19.71 2.65
N THR A 66 -0.31 -19.57 3.92
CA THR A 66 -0.27 -20.63 4.92
C THR A 66 -1.11 -20.22 6.14
N PRO A 67 -1.48 -21.16 7.04
CA PRO A 67 -2.10 -20.79 8.31
C PRO A 67 -1.25 -19.85 9.18
N GLN A 68 0.07 -19.81 8.97
CA GLN A 68 1.00 -18.94 9.69
C GLN A 68 1.07 -17.52 9.09
N GLY A 69 0.50 -17.30 7.90
CA GLY A 69 0.49 -16.02 7.22
C GLY A 69 0.74 -16.13 5.72
N GLN A 70 0.93 -14.98 5.08
CA GLN A 70 1.26 -14.86 3.67
C GLN A 70 2.73 -14.49 3.46
N THR A 71 3.36 -15.08 2.45
CA THR A 71 4.69 -14.67 1.96
C THR A 71 4.61 -14.37 0.46
N MET A 72 5.28 -13.30 0.06
CA MET A 72 5.40 -12.88 -1.33
C MET A 72 6.79 -13.24 -1.84
N HIS A 73 6.85 -13.83 -3.03
CA HIS A 73 8.08 -14.18 -3.74
C HIS A 73 8.02 -13.60 -5.14
N TRP A 74 9.16 -13.13 -5.62
CA TRP A 74 9.35 -12.51 -6.93
C TRP A 74 10.81 -12.67 -7.35
#